data_AF-A0A816L6K6-F1
#
_entry.id   AF-A0A816L6K6-F1
#
_cell.length_a   1.000
_cell.length_b   1.000
_cell.length_c   1.000
_cell.angle_alpha   90.00
_cell.angle_beta   90.00
_cell.angle_gamma   90.00
#
_symmetry.space_group_name_H-M   'P 1'
#
loop_
_entity.id
_entity.type
_entity.pdbx_description
1 polymer ?
#
loop_
_entity_poly.entity_id
_entity_poly.type
_entity_poly.pdbx_seq_one_letter_code
_entity_poly.pdbx_strand_id
1 'polypeptide(L)'
;MLVVAAGANPVLITRGIEKTAKALVAELKKMSMVVEDSELADVAAVSAGNNADIGSMISEAMIRVGRNGVVTLEEGKSAKNTLLRCGRNAV
;
A
#
# COMPACT_ATOMS: atom_id res chain seq x y z
N MET A 1 -1.60 -15.13 25.61
CA MET A 1 -2.99 -15.53 25.29
C MET A 1 -3.77 -15.72 26.60
N LEU A 2 -4.03 -14.63 27.34
CA LEU A 2 -4.64 -14.67 28.68
C LEU A 2 -6.05 -15.28 28.69
N VAL A 3 -6.79 -15.10 27.60
CA VAL A 3 -8.17 -15.59 27.44
C VAL A 3 -8.25 -17.11 27.38
N VAL A 4 -7.25 -17.77 26.76
CA VAL A 4 -7.17 -19.24 26.69
C VAL A 4 -6.70 -19.82 28.02
N ALA A 5 -5.79 -19.13 28.72
CA ALA A 5 -5.36 -19.50 30.07
C ALA A 5 -6.51 -19.44 31.10
N ALA A 6 -7.53 -18.59 30.85
CA ALA A 6 -8.75 -18.49 31.64
C ALA A 6 -9.80 -19.59 31.33
N GLY A 7 -9.47 -20.61 30.55
CA GLY A 7 -10.36 -21.75 30.26
C GLY A 7 -11.29 -21.54 29.06
N ALA A 8 -11.14 -20.45 28.29
CA ALA A 8 -11.90 -20.26 27.06
C ALA A 8 -11.42 -21.21 25.96
N ASN A 9 -12.37 -21.75 25.19
CA ASN A 9 -12.06 -22.68 24.11
C ASN A 9 -11.27 -21.98 22.97
N PRO A 10 -10.01 -22.36 22.72
CA PRO A 10 -9.16 -21.71 21.72
C PRO A 10 -9.72 -21.84 20.30
N VAL A 11 -10.44 -22.93 19.99
CA VAL A 11 -11.06 -23.13 18.66
C VAL A 11 -12.16 -22.11 18.40
N LEU A 12 -12.96 -21.78 19.43
CA LEU A 12 -14.00 -20.77 19.32
C LEU A 12 -13.42 -19.36 19.19
N ILE A 13 -12.32 -19.07 19.90
CA ILE A 13 -11.63 -17.78 19.80
C ILE A 13 -11.06 -17.58 18.40
N THR A 14 -10.34 -18.56 17.86
CA THR A 14 -9.79 -18.46 16.50
C THR A 14 -10.89 -18.28 15.46
N ARG A 15 -11.98 -19.05 15.56
CA ARG A 15 -13.16 -18.88 14.67
C ARG A 15 -13.81 -17.51 14.82
N GLY A 16 -13.88 -16.98 16.04
CA GLY A 16 -14.39 -15.64 16.32
C GLY A 16 -13.52 -14.57 15.66
N ILE A 17 -12.20 -14.64 15.87
CA ILE A 17 -11.22 -13.73 15.27
C ILE A 17 -11.31 -13.77 13.74
N GLU A 18 -11.40 -14.94 13.13
CA GLU A 18 -11.53 -15.08 11.68
C GLU A 18 -12.82 -14.44 11.14
N LYS A 19 -13.96 -14.67 11.82
CA LYS A 19 -15.24 -14.06 11.43
C LYS A 19 -15.20 -12.54 11.58
N THR A 20 -14.65 -12.05 12.68
CA THR A 20 -14.52 -10.62 12.94
C THR A 20 -13.56 -9.97 11.96
N ALA A 21 -12.42 -10.59 11.66
CA ALA A 21 -11.48 -10.09 10.65
C ALA A 21 -12.15 -10.00 9.27
N LYS A 22 -12.92 -11.02 8.87
CA LYS A 22 -13.69 -10.99 7.60
C LYS A 22 -14.72 -9.86 7.57
N ALA A 23 -15.48 -9.69 8.65
CA ALA A 23 -16.46 -8.62 8.76
C ALA A 23 -15.80 -7.23 8.73
N LEU A 24 -14.67 -7.06 9.44
CA LEU A 24 -13.90 -5.81 9.45
C LEU A 24 -13.34 -5.48 8.07
N VAL A 25 -12.78 -6.46 7.35
CA VAL A 25 -12.30 -6.24 5.98
C VAL A 25 -13.45 -5.84 5.06
N ALA A 26 -14.63 -6.43 5.21
CA ALA A 26 -15.80 -6.04 4.43
C ALA A 26 -16.23 -4.60 4.71
N GLU A 27 -16.17 -4.16 5.96
CA GLU A 27 -16.52 -2.79 6.34
C GLU A 27 -15.46 -1.77 5.90
N LEU A 28 -14.18 -2.10 6.06
CA LEU A 28 -13.07 -1.28 5.55
C LEU A 28 -13.16 -1.06 4.04
N LYS A 29 -13.62 -2.06 3.27
CA LYS A 29 -13.88 -1.90 1.83
C LYS A 29 -15.04 -0.95 1.50
N LYS A 30 -16.01 -0.78 2.41
CA LYS A 30 -17.07 0.22 2.22
C LYS A 30 -16.60 1.62 2.59
N MET A 31 -15.72 1.71 3.58
CA MET A 31 -15.13 2.98 4.03
C MET A 31 -13.97 3.44 3.14
N SER A 32 -13.38 2.55 2.34
CA SER A 32 -12.25 2.89 1.49
C SER A 32 -12.67 3.92 0.43
N MET A 33 -11.90 5.01 0.35
CA MET A 33 -12.05 6.00 -0.69
C MET A 33 -11.13 5.64 -1.86
N VAL A 34 -11.63 5.80 -3.09
CA VAL A 34 -10.80 5.69 -4.29
C VAL A 34 -9.94 6.95 -4.35
N VAL A 35 -8.64 6.77 -4.47
CA VAL A 35 -7.68 7.88 -4.56
C VAL A 35 -7.74 8.48 -5.96
N GLU A 36 -7.91 9.79 -6.03
CA GLU A 36 -7.86 10.53 -7.30
C GLU A 36 -6.42 10.90 -7.67
N ASP A 37 -6.17 11.21 -8.94
CA ASP A 37 -4.82 11.42 -9.46
C ASP A 37 -4.09 12.61 -8.78
N SER A 38 -4.84 13.58 -8.24
CA SER A 38 -4.29 14.70 -7.46
C SER A 38 -3.81 14.31 -6.06
N GLU A 39 -4.44 13.30 -5.45
CA GLU A 39 -4.13 12.84 -4.08
C GLU A 39 -2.97 11.84 -4.07
N LEU A 40 -2.60 11.30 -5.25
CA LEU A 40 -1.56 10.30 -5.39
C LEU A 40 -0.19 10.80 -4.89
N ALA A 41 0.12 12.08 -5.11
CA ALA A 41 1.36 12.69 -4.64
C ALA A 41 1.43 12.77 -3.11
N ASP A 42 0.31 13.12 -2.46
CA ASP A 42 0.23 13.22 -1.00
C ASP A 42 0.32 11.83 -0.35
N VAL A 43 -0.40 10.85 -0.90
CA VAL A 43 -0.32 9.46 -0.44
C VAL A 43 1.09 8.90 -0.61
N ALA A 44 1.75 9.18 -1.74
CA ALA A 44 3.13 8.77 -1.98
C ALA A 44 4.12 9.47 -1.03
N ALA A 45 3.95 10.77 -0.77
CA ALA A 45 4.80 11.54 0.14
C ALA A 45 4.71 11.03 1.58
N VAL A 46 3.49 10.79 2.07
CA VAL A 46 3.27 10.23 3.42
C VAL A 46 3.88 8.83 3.53
N SER A 47 3.69 7.99 2.51
CA SER A 47 4.23 6.62 2.47
C SER A 47 5.77 6.60 2.41
N ALA A 48 6.38 7.63 1.81
CA ALA A 48 7.82 7.79 1.70
C ALA A 48 8.49 8.43 2.94
N GLY A 49 7.80 8.48 4.08
CA GLY A 49 8.33 9.09 5.31
C GLY A 49 8.21 10.61 5.35
N ASN A 50 7.13 11.15 4.77
CA ASN A 50 6.82 12.58 4.69
C ASN A 50 7.82 13.38 3.82
N ASN A 51 8.32 12.77 2.75
CA ASN A 51 9.22 13.41 1.80
C ASN A 51 8.46 13.77 0.52
N ALA A 52 8.19 15.06 0.34
CA ALA A 52 7.43 15.59 -0.80
C ALA A 52 8.16 15.41 -2.14
N ASP A 53 9.48 15.53 -2.17
CA ASP A 53 10.27 15.38 -3.40
C ASP A 53 10.17 13.95 -3.97
N ILE A 54 10.24 12.96 -3.07
CA ILE A 54 10.07 11.54 -3.42
C ILE A 54 8.62 11.26 -3.83
N GLY A 55 7.64 11.83 -3.10
CA GLY A 55 6.22 11.68 -3.43
C GLY A 55 5.88 12.21 -4.82
N SER A 56 6.39 13.40 -5.19
CA SER A 56 6.21 13.98 -6.52
C SER A 56 6.82 13.10 -7.61
N MET A 57 8.04 12.62 -7.39
CA MET A 57 8.74 11.75 -8.35
C MET A 57 8.00 10.41 -8.57
N ILE A 58 7.44 9.82 -7.52
CA ILE A 58 6.63 8.60 -7.60
C ILE A 58 5.32 8.88 -8.34
N SER A 59 4.65 9.99 -8.04
CA SER A 59 3.41 10.37 -8.71
C SER A 59 3.62 10.56 -10.22
N GLU A 60 4.68 11.27 -10.61
CA GLU A 60 5.06 11.44 -12.02
C GLU A 60 5.34 10.10 -12.72
N ALA A 61 6.05 9.19 -12.05
CA ALA A 61 6.31 7.86 -12.58
C ALA A 61 5.02 7.04 -12.75
N MET A 62 4.09 7.12 -11.79
CA MET A 62 2.82 6.41 -11.82
C MET A 62 1.88 6.94 -12.91
N ILE A 63 1.82 8.26 -13.12
CA ILE A 63 1.06 8.86 -14.23
C ILE A 63 1.57 8.36 -15.59
N ARG A 64 2.90 8.23 -15.74
CA ARG A 64 3.52 7.78 -17.00
C ARG A 64 3.32 6.29 -17.29
N VAL A 65 3.19 5.47 -16.24
CA VAL A 65 3.07 4.01 -16.32
C VAL A 65 1.61 3.55 -16.33
N GLY A 66 0.70 4.34 -15.75
CA GLY A 66 -0.71 4.02 -15.59
C GLY A 66 -0.98 3.12 -14.38
N ARG A 67 -2.24 3.08 -13.91
CA ARG A 67 -2.67 2.43 -12.65
C ARG A 67 -2.30 0.94 -12.51
N ASN A 68 -2.08 0.24 -13.61
CA ASN A 68 -1.76 -1.20 -13.62
C ASN A 68 -0.32 -1.51 -13.99
N GLY A 69 0.53 -0.51 -14.22
CA GLY A 69 1.90 -0.79 -14.61
C GLY A 69 2.85 -0.95 -13.43
N VAL A 70 4.01 -1.53 -13.70
CA VAL A 70 4.99 -1.90 -12.69
C VAL A 70 6.15 -0.91 -12.72
N VAL A 71 6.51 -0.35 -11.57
CA VAL A 71 7.68 0.51 -11.42
C VAL A 71 8.78 -0.29 -10.73
N THR A 72 9.94 -0.37 -11.37
CA THR A 72 11.13 -1.03 -10.85
C THR A 72 12.15 0.01 -10.43
N LEU A 73 12.78 -0.18 -9.27
CA LEU A 73 13.88 0.65 -8.80
C LEU A 73 15.21 -0.01 -9.16
N GLU A 74 16.16 0.81 -9.58
CA GLU A 74 17.55 0.43 -9.84
C GLU A 74 18.46 1.33 -9.02
N GLU A 75 19.52 0.77 -8.44
CA GLU A 75 20.50 1.56 -7.70
C GLU A 75 21.35 2.40 -8.66
N GLY A 76 21.20 3.73 -8.58
CA GLY A 76 21.95 4.67 -9.39
C GLY A 76 23.37 4.91 -8.82
N LYS A 77 24.36 5.04 -9.71
CA LYS A 77 25.75 5.41 -9.32
C LYS A 77 25.91 6.88 -8.89
N SER A 78 24.83 7.66 -8.85
CA SER A 78 24.83 9.10 -8.57
C SER A 78 23.93 9.41 -7.38
N ALA A 79 24.29 10.41 -6.59
CA ALA A 79 23.51 10.86 -5.42
C ALA A 79 22.17 11.53 -5.76
N LYS A 80 21.76 11.56 -7.03
CA LYS A 80 20.51 12.15 -7.50
C LYS A 80 19.55 11.07 -7.97
N ASN A 81 18.35 11.03 -7.39
CA ASN A 81 17.27 10.19 -7.88
C ASN A 81 16.85 10.66 -9.29
N THR A 82 16.87 9.74 -10.24
CA THR A 82 16.57 10.01 -11.66
C THR A 82 15.58 8.96 -12.15
N LEU A 83 14.52 9.39 -12.84
CA LEU A 83 13.59 8.48 -13.51
C LEU A 83 14.23 7.90 -14.77
N LEU A 84 14.80 6.70 -14.67
CA LEU A 84 15.63 6.09 -15.72
C LEU A 84 14.84 5.35 -16.79
N ARG A 85 13.85 4.53 -16.43
CA ARG A 85 13.02 3.76 -17.37
C ARG A 85 11.64 3.42 -16.79
N CYS A 86 10.57 3.73 -17.53
CA CYS A 86 9.24 3.17 -17.32
C CYS A 86 9.09 1.91 -18.17
N GLY A 87 9.15 0.73 -17.55
CA GLY A 87 8.86 -0.53 -18.23
C GLY A 87 7.36 -0.76 -18.30
N ARG A 88 6.76 -0.63 -19.50
CA ARG A 88 5.51 -1.34 -19.80
C ARG A 88 5.89 -2.80 -20.01
N ASN A 89 6.03 -3.56 -18.93
CA ASN A 89 6.17 -5.00 -19.04
C ASN A 89 4.79 -5.55 -19.45
N ALA A 90 4.55 -5.57 -20.76
CA ALA A 90 3.56 -6.46 -21.34
C ALA A 90 4.12 -7.87 -21.13
N VAL A 91 3.57 -8.58 -20.15
CA VAL A 91 3.65 -10.04 -20.11
C VAL A 91 2.81 -10.58 -21.27
#